data_AF-A0A9R0YCZ9-F1
#
_entry.id   AF-A0A9R0YCZ9-F1
#
_cell.length_a   1.000
_cell.length_b   1.000
_cell.length_c   1.000
_cell.angle_alpha   90.00
_cell.angle_beta   90.00
_cell.angle_gamma   90.00
#
_symmetry.space_group_name_H-M   'P 1'
#
loop_
_entity.id
_entity.type
_entity.pdbx_description
1 polymer ?
#
loop_
_entity_poly.entity_id
_entity_poly.type
_entity_poly.pdbx_seq_one_letter_code
_entity_poly.pdbx_strand_id
1 'polypeptide(L)'
;MLKTDSGLLSTDLDKVVKPNVVFLQQCGLGACDIAKLCIRVPRMLTTNPERVRAMVACAERLGMPRGSGMFRQTLQPVAFLSEEKIATKLDYLKKTFRWSDAQVSIAARKYPSLLRTSSGALQQRSQFLLWEVGVEPAYIAHRPIILGYSMEG
;
A
#
# COMPACT_ATOMS: atom_id res chain seq x y z
N MET A 1 17.61 9.35 21.39
CA MET A 1 18.59 8.25 21.28
C MET A 1 18.27 7.46 20.01
N LEU A 2 19.09 7.64 18.97
CA LEU A 2 18.92 7.01 17.66
C LEU A 2 19.42 5.55 17.77
N LYS A 3 18.49 4.60 17.78
CA LYS A 3 18.81 3.18 17.71
C LYS A 3 19.21 2.88 16.26
N THR A 4 20.50 2.69 16.05
CA THR A 4 21.17 2.45 14.77
C THR A 4 20.59 1.23 14.07
N ASP A 5 19.91 1.45 12.95
CA ASP A 5 19.51 0.41 12.00
C ASP A 5 20.79 -0.19 11.38
N SER A 6 21.21 -1.35 11.89
CA SER A 6 22.43 -2.07 11.51
C SER A 6 22.47 -2.53 10.04
N GLY A 7 21.37 -2.43 9.30
CA GLY A 7 21.32 -2.78 7.87
C GLY A 7 21.97 -1.76 6.94
N LEU A 8 22.09 -0.49 7.34
CA LEU A 8 22.65 0.56 6.46
C LEU A 8 24.17 0.47 6.31
N LEU A 9 24.88 -0.10 7.29
CA LEU A 9 26.35 -0.15 7.31
C LEU A 9 26.95 -1.35 6.57
N SER A 10 26.13 -2.34 6.19
CA SER A 10 26.56 -3.54 5.46
C SER A 10 26.14 -3.52 3.98
N THR A 11 25.26 -2.59 3.59
CA THR A 11 24.74 -2.52 2.22
C THR A 11 25.68 -1.70 1.34
N ASP A 12 26.16 -2.28 0.25
CA ASP A 12 26.97 -1.58 -0.76
C ASP A 12 26.15 -0.43 -1.37
N LEU A 13 26.48 0.80 -0.95
CA LEU A 13 25.80 2.04 -1.34
C LEU A 13 25.75 2.20 -2.86
N ASP A 14 26.81 1.80 -3.55
CA ASP A 14 26.95 1.93 -5.00
C ASP A 14 26.17 0.85 -5.75
N LYS A 15 26.10 -0.36 -5.20
CA LYS A 15 25.38 -1.47 -5.85
C LYS A 15 23.89 -1.55 -5.55
N VAL A 16 23.42 -0.98 -4.44
CA VAL A 16 22.03 -1.13 -3.99
C VAL A 16 21.31 0.20 -3.84
N VAL A 17 21.87 1.11 -3.05
CA VAL A 17 21.18 2.38 -2.71
C VAL A 17 21.07 3.30 -3.92
N LYS A 18 22.18 3.58 -4.61
CA LYS A 18 22.17 4.45 -5.80
C LYS A 18 21.24 3.92 -6.91
N PRO A 19 21.29 2.64 -7.32
CA PRO A 19 20.37 2.11 -8.33
C PRO A 19 18.90 2.21 -7.93
N ASN A 20 18.57 1.96 -6.67
CA ASN A 20 17.20 2.07 -6.18
C ASN A 20 16.67 3.51 -6.22
N VAL A 21 17.49 4.49 -5.83
CA VAL A 21 17.12 5.91 -5.92
C VAL A 21 16.86 6.30 -7.38
N VAL A 22 17.80 5.99 -8.29
CA VAL A 22 17.67 6.31 -9.72
C VAL A 22 16.43 5.65 -10.31
N PHE A 23 16.19 4.38 -10.01
CA PHE A 23 15.04 3.66 -10.52
C PHE A 23 13.71 4.23 -10.01
N LEU A 24 13.61 4.59 -8.72
CA LEU A 24 12.42 5.22 -8.16
C LEU A 24 12.18 6.62 -8.77
N GLN A 25 13.23 7.37 -9.07
CA GLN A 25 13.14 8.64 -9.81
C GLN A 25 12.63 8.43 -11.24
N GLN A 26 13.12 7.41 -11.94
CA GLN A 26 12.58 7.01 -13.25
C GLN A 26 11.12 6.58 -13.19
N CYS A 27 10.65 6.11 -12.03
CA CYS A 27 9.24 5.83 -11.77
C CYS A 27 8.41 7.08 -11.40
N GLY A 28 8.99 8.27 -11.51
CA GLY A 28 8.33 9.55 -11.29
C GLY A 28 8.26 9.98 -9.83
N LEU A 29 9.03 9.37 -8.91
CA LEU A 29 9.11 9.87 -7.53
C LEU A 29 10.20 10.95 -7.41
N GLY A 30 9.81 12.14 -6.96
CA GLY A 30 10.76 13.17 -6.56
C GLY A 30 11.53 12.81 -5.28
N ALA A 31 12.63 13.51 -4.99
CA ALA A 31 13.45 13.25 -3.81
C ALA A 31 12.66 13.32 -2.49
N CYS A 32 11.72 14.27 -2.38
CA CYS A 32 10.83 14.39 -1.21
C CYS A 32 9.91 13.17 -1.05
N ASP A 33 9.39 12.64 -2.16
CA ASP A 33 8.53 11.45 -2.16
C ASP A 33 9.30 10.19 -1.78
N ILE A 34 10.53 10.05 -2.29
CA ILE A 34 11.43 8.96 -1.91
C ILE A 34 11.76 9.05 -0.42
N ALA A 35 12.09 10.23 0.10
CA ALA A 35 12.36 10.43 1.53
C ALA A 35 11.16 10.05 2.39
N LYS A 36 9.94 10.51 2.03
CA LYS A 36 8.71 10.14 2.74
C LYS A 36 8.42 8.65 2.66
N LEU A 37 8.73 7.99 1.54
CA LEU A 37 8.60 6.55 1.38
C LEU A 37 9.58 5.80 2.31
N CYS A 38 10.82 6.26 2.41
CA CYS A 38 11.84 5.68 3.31
C CYS A 38 11.45 5.81 4.78
N ILE A 39 10.82 6.91 5.19
CA ILE A 39 10.29 7.05 6.56
C ILE A 39 9.25 5.95 6.86
N ARG A 40 8.41 5.60 5.90
CA ARG A 40 7.37 4.57 6.06
C ARG A 40 7.89 3.15 5.81
N VAL A 41 8.96 3.02 5.04
CA VAL A 41 9.59 1.76 4.64
C VAL A 41 11.12 1.91 4.74
N PRO A 42 11.71 1.81 5.95
CA PRO A 42 13.13 2.11 6.18
C PRO A 42 14.08 1.34 5.25
N ARG A 43 13.74 0.11 4.90
CA ARG A 43 14.53 -0.77 4.02
C ARG A 43 14.33 -0.52 2.51
N MET A 44 13.57 0.49 2.09
CA MET A 44 13.23 0.69 0.66
C MET A 44 14.48 0.79 -0.22
N LEU A 45 15.46 1.59 0.20
CA LEU A 45 16.67 1.82 -0.59
C LEU A 45 17.75 0.75 -0.41
N THR A 46 17.71 -0.04 0.66
CA THR A 46 18.64 -1.14 0.91
C THR A 46 18.11 -2.50 0.47
N THR A 47 16.88 -2.56 -0.05
CA THR A 47 16.30 -3.77 -0.61
C THR A 47 16.96 -4.09 -1.96
N ASN A 48 17.12 -5.39 -2.27
CA ASN A 48 17.59 -5.84 -3.58
C ASN A 48 16.85 -5.11 -4.73
N PRO A 49 17.56 -4.53 -5.72
CA PRO A 49 16.93 -3.78 -6.80
C PRO A 49 15.85 -4.53 -7.58
N GLU A 50 16.01 -5.83 -7.82
CA GLU A 50 14.97 -6.64 -8.49
C GLU A 50 13.68 -6.69 -7.67
N ARG A 51 13.81 -6.74 -6.34
CA ARG A 51 12.65 -6.72 -5.46
C ARG A 51 11.97 -5.34 -5.48
N VAL A 52 12.72 -4.24 -5.59
CA VAL A 52 12.12 -2.90 -5.77
C VAL A 52 11.40 -2.80 -7.12
N ARG A 53 11.96 -3.37 -8.20
CA ARG A 53 11.28 -3.46 -9.50
C ARG A 53 9.99 -4.28 -9.42
N ALA A 54 10.01 -5.41 -8.73
CA ALA A 54 8.82 -6.23 -8.50
C ALA A 54 7.73 -5.47 -7.71
N MET A 55 8.11 -4.65 -6.72
CA MET A 55 7.16 -3.79 -6.00
C MET A 55 6.51 -2.77 -6.94
N VAL A 56 7.30 -2.13 -7.80
CA VAL A 56 6.79 -1.20 -8.82
C VAL A 56 5.83 -1.89 -9.77
N ALA A 57 6.21 -3.05 -10.32
CA ALA A 57 5.36 -3.82 -11.23
C ALA A 57 4.06 -4.31 -10.56
N CYS A 58 4.10 -4.62 -9.27
CA CYS A 58 2.90 -4.94 -8.49
C CYS A 58 2.00 -3.71 -8.31
N ALA A 59 2.56 -2.53 -7.99
CA ALA A 59 1.78 -1.29 -7.91
C ALA A 59 1.12 -0.92 -9.25
N GLU A 60 1.81 -1.12 -10.38
CA GLU A 60 1.25 -0.92 -11.72
C GLU A 60 0.10 -1.88 -12.02
N ARG A 61 0.24 -3.17 -11.67
CA ARG A 61 -0.85 -4.16 -11.79
C ARG A 61 -2.06 -3.84 -10.91
N LEU A 62 -1.86 -3.17 -9.78
CA LEU A 62 -2.95 -2.62 -8.96
C LEU A 62 -3.59 -1.36 -9.58
N GLY A 63 -3.16 -0.95 -10.78
CA GLY A 63 -3.75 0.15 -11.54
C GLY A 63 -3.23 1.53 -11.12
N MET A 64 -2.03 1.61 -10.53
CA MET A 64 -1.36 2.86 -10.16
C MET A 64 -0.38 3.30 -11.25
N PRO A 65 -0.66 4.40 -11.96
CA PRO A 65 0.32 4.98 -12.88
C PRO A 65 1.54 5.50 -12.12
N ARG A 66 2.73 5.27 -12.68
CA ARG A 66 3.98 5.92 -12.25
C ARG A 66 3.81 7.44 -12.20
N GLY A 67 4.52 8.10 -11.30
CA GLY A 67 4.41 9.54 -11.07
C GLY A 67 3.11 10.04 -10.43
N SER A 68 2.10 9.18 -10.23
CA SER A 68 0.89 9.59 -9.50
C SER A 68 1.13 9.70 -8.00
N GLY A 69 0.44 10.61 -7.31
CA GLY A 69 0.53 10.74 -5.86
C GLY A 69 0.15 9.45 -5.09
N MET A 70 -0.72 8.63 -5.68
CA MET A 70 -1.10 7.32 -5.11
C MET A 70 -0.03 6.24 -5.33
N PHE A 71 0.81 6.35 -6.35
CA PHE A 71 1.87 5.39 -6.62
C PHE A 71 2.82 5.23 -5.42
N ARG A 72 3.28 6.34 -4.84
CA ARG A 72 4.07 6.33 -3.60
C ARG A 72 3.32 5.66 -2.44
N GLN A 73 2.02 5.92 -2.31
CA GLN A 73 1.22 5.35 -1.22
C GLN A 73 1.04 3.83 -1.39
N THR A 74 0.96 3.33 -2.62
CA THR A 74 0.83 1.90 -2.94
C THR A 74 2.14 1.13 -2.79
N LEU A 75 3.29 1.76 -2.99
CA LEU A 75 4.58 1.11 -2.70
C LEU A 75 4.72 0.72 -1.23
N GLN A 76 4.07 1.44 -0.32
CA GLN A 76 4.12 1.16 1.11
C GLN A 76 3.49 -0.18 1.51
N PRO A 77 2.25 -0.56 1.13
CA PRO A 77 1.71 -1.89 1.38
C PRO A 77 2.44 -2.98 0.61
N VAL A 78 2.77 -2.74 -0.67
CA VAL A 78 3.43 -3.73 -1.54
C VAL A 78 4.83 -4.10 -1.02
N ALA A 79 5.53 -3.21 -0.33
CA ALA A 79 6.85 -3.51 0.24
C ALA A 79 6.84 -4.60 1.34
N PHE A 80 5.67 -4.90 1.92
CA PHE A 80 5.51 -5.85 3.02
C PHE A 80 4.69 -7.09 2.65
N LEU A 81 3.96 -7.05 1.54
CA LEU A 81 3.07 -8.12 1.13
C LEU A 81 3.59 -8.78 -0.16
N SER A 82 3.50 -10.10 -0.23
CA SER A 82 3.66 -10.81 -1.50
C SER A 82 2.42 -10.60 -2.38
N GLU A 83 2.54 -10.84 -3.68
CA GLU A 83 1.41 -10.77 -4.60
C GLU A 83 0.26 -11.69 -4.18
N GLU A 84 0.57 -12.90 -3.72
CA GLU A 84 -0.40 -13.83 -3.15
C GLU A 84 -1.15 -13.23 -1.95
N LYS A 85 -0.42 -12.62 -1.01
CA LYS A 85 -1.04 -11.95 0.15
C LYS A 85 -1.92 -10.78 -0.28
N ILE A 86 -1.54 -10.05 -1.33
CA ILE A 86 -2.35 -8.96 -1.89
C ILE A 86 -3.63 -9.54 -2.51
N ALA A 87 -3.53 -10.58 -3.34
CA ALA A 87 -4.68 -11.23 -3.95
C ALA A 87 -5.65 -11.77 -2.90
N THR A 88 -5.16 -12.50 -1.91
CA THR A 88 -5.95 -13.00 -0.77
C THR A 88 -6.62 -11.86 0.00
N LYS A 89 -5.92 -10.73 0.18
CA LYS A 89 -6.49 -9.56 0.85
C LYS A 89 -7.59 -8.89 0.04
N LEU A 90 -7.44 -8.80 -1.28
CA LEU A 90 -8.46 -8.25 -2.18
C LEU A 90 -9.70 -9.15 -2.21
N ASP A 91 -9.53 -10.47 -2.29
CA ASP A 91 -10.66 -11.41 -2.22
C ASP A 91 -11.40 -11.33 -0.87
N TYR A 92 -10.67 -11.23 0.24
CA TYR A 92 -11.25 -10.97 1.55
C TYR A 92 -12.08 -9.68 1.57
N LEU A 93 -11.55 -8.56 1.05
CA LEU A 93 -12.28 -7.30 0.97
C LEU A 93 -13.55 -7.41 0.13
N LYS A 94 -13.49 -8.11 -1.02
CA LYS A 94 -14.68 -8.36 -1.86
C LYS A 94 -15.79 -9.04 -1.07
N LYS A 95 -15.45 -10.12 -0.36
CA LYS A 95 -16.41 -10.91 0.42
C LYS A 95 -16.98 -10.12 1.60
N THR A 96 -16.11 -9.47 2.37
CA THR A 96 -16.49 -8.71 3.57
C THR A 96 -17.39 -7.53 3.25
N PHE A 97 -17.10 -6.78 2.18
CA PHE A 97 -17.87 -5.59 1.79
C PHE A 97 -18.90 -5.84 0.69
N ARG A 98 -19.08 -7.10 0.26
CA ARG A 98 -19.97 -7.49 -0.86
C ARG A 98 -19.68 -6.70 -2.15
N TRP A 99 -18.40 -6.46 -2.41
CA TRP A 99 -17.94 -5.71 -3.57
C TRP A 99 -17.76 -6.59 -4.80
N SER A 100 -18.07 -6.02 -5.96
CA SER A 100 -17.63 -6.55 -7.26
C SER A 100 -16.12 -6.37 -7.45
N ASP A 101 -15.55 -7.03 -8.46
CA ASP A 101 -14.15 -6.84 -8.87
C ASP A 101 -13.83 -5.37 -9.19
N ALA A 102 -14.75 -4.66 -9.84
CA ALA A 102 -14.59 -3.25 -10.14
C ALA A 102 -14.56 -2.41 -8.84
N GLN A 103 -15.46 -2.69 -7.90
CA GLN A 103 -15.55 -1.94 -6.65
C GLN A 103 -14.32 -2.14 -5.74
N VAL A 104 -13.83 -3.38 -5.58
CA VAL A 104 -12.61 -3.60 -4.79
C VAL A 104 -11.40 -2.95 -5.44
N SER A 105 -11.33 -2.95 -6.78
CA SER A 105 -10.28 -2.26 -7.52
C SER A 105 -10.32 -0.74 -7.28
N ILE A 106 -11.50 -0.13 -7.37
CA ILE A 106 -11.69 1.31 -7.05
C ILE A 106 -11.24 1.60 -5.61
N ALA A 107 -11.66 0.78 -4.65
CA ALA A 107 -11.34 0.97 -3.24
C ALA A 107 -9.82 0.87 -2.98
N ALA A 108 -9.18 -0.18 -3.50
CA ALA A 108 -7.75 -0.40 -3.35
C ALA A 108 -6.91 0.71 -4.01
N ARG A 109 -7.37 1.23 -5.16
CA ARG A 109 -6.70 2.33 -5.87
C ARG A 109 -6.82 3.67 -5.15
N LYS A 110 -7.97 3.94 -4.53
CA LYS A 110 -8.23 5.19 -3.79
C LYS A 110 -7.64 5.17 -2.37
N TYR A 111 -7.51 4.00 -1.75
CA TYR A 111 -6.96 3.87 -0.41
C TYR A 111 -6.12 2.58 -0.25
N PRO A 112 -4.88 2.57 -0.77
CA PRO A 112 -4.01 1.38 -0.77
C PRO A 112 -3.68 0.85 0.63
N SER A 113 -3.75 1.70 1.65
CA SER A 113 -3.55 1.31 3.06
C SER A 113 -4.54 0.25 3.55
N LEU A 114 -5.69 0.07 2.88
CA LEU A 114 -6.62 -1.04 3.13
C LEU A 114 -5.94 -2.41 3.08
N LEU A 115 -4.94 -2.58 2.22
CA LEU A 115 -4.21 -3.83 2.08
C LEU A 115 -3.47 -4.21 3.38
N ARG A 116 -3.17 -3.25 4.24
CA ARG A 116 -2.49 -3.45 5.52
C ARG A 116 -3.42 -3.47 6.73
N THR A 117 -4.67 -3.06 6.58
CA THR A 117 -5.62 -3.05 7.70
C THR A 117 -5.89 -4.49 8.17
N SER A 118 -5.91 -4.73 9.48
CA SER A 118 -6.18 -6.07 10.01
C SER A 118 -7.58 -6.55 9.59
N SER A 119 -7.72 -7.87 9.40
CA SER A 119 -9.02 -8.44 9.02
C SER A 119 -10.07 -8.21 10.11
N GLY A 120 -9.70 -8.29 11.40
CA GLY A 120 -10.62 -7.99 12.50
C GLY A 120 -11.19 -6.57 12.45
N ALA A 121 -10.35 -5.56 12.22
CA ALA A 121 -10.81 -4.17 12.11
C ALA A 121 -11.70 -3.94 10.88
N LEU A 122 -11.38 -4.56 9.74
CA LEU A 122 -12.22 -4.49 8.54
C LEU A 122 -13.56 -5.18 8.74
N GLN A 123 -13.58 -6.33 9.42
CA GLN A 123 -14.81 -7.05 9.74
C GLN A 123 -15.74 -6.19 10.59
N GLN A 124 -15.23 -5.63 11.69
CA GLN A 124 -16.00 -4.74 12.56
C GLN A 124 -16.53 -3.52 11.79
N ARG A 125 -15.67 -2.86 11.01
CA ARG A 125 -16.07 -1.70 10.17
C ARG A 125 -17.13 -2.05 9.15
N SER A 126 -17.03 -3.24 8.54
CA SER A 126 -18.05 -3.72 7.62
C SER A 126 -19.38 -3.93 8.33
N GLN A 127 -19.37 -4.60 9.50
CA GLN A 127 -20.57 -4.88 10.30
C GLN A 127 -21.33 -3.58 10.63
N PHE A 128 -20.60 -2.61 11.16
CA PHE A 128 -21.16 -1.32 11.50
C PHE A 128 -21.73 -0.59 10.27
N LEU A 129 -20.93 -0.41 9.22
CA LEU A 129 -21.34 0.41 8.07
C LEU A 129 -22.47 -0.20 7.25
N LEU A 130 -22.42 -1.51 6.98
CA LEU A 130 -23.41 -2.15 6.10
C LEU A 130 -24.69 -2.57 6.84
N TRP A 131 -24.61 -2.97 8.12
CA TRP A 131 -25.76 -3.50 8.84
C TRP A 131 -26.37 -2.52 9.84
N GLU A 132 -25.57 -1.74 10.56
CA GLU A 132 -26.09 -0.79 11.57
C GLU A 132 -26.45 0.56 10.94
N VAL A 133 -25.54 1.12 10.13
CA VAL A 133 -25.76 2.40 9.45
C VAL A 133 -26.50 2.23 8.12
N GLY A 134 -26.39 1.06 7.48
CA GLY A 134 -27.04 0.79 6.20
C GLY A 134 -26.40 1.49 5.00
N VAL A 135 -25.10 1.79 5.05
CA VAL A 135 -24.36 2.42 3.94
C VAL A 135 -24.26 1.45 2.77
N GLU A 136 -24.54 1.92 1.57
CA GLU A 136 -24.46 1.08 0.37
C GLU A 136 -23.00 0.64 0.08
N PRO A 137 -22.75 -0.65 -0.24
CA PRO A 137 -21.43 -1.15 -0.60
C PRO A 137 -20.70 -0.31 -1.65
N ALA A 138 -21.41 0.10 -2.71
CA ALA A 138 -20.87 0.92 -3.78
C ALA A 138 -20.35 2.27 -3.26
N TYR A 139 -21.07 2.89 -2.32
CA TYR A 139 -20.65 4.15 -1.72
C TYR A 139 -19.34 3.99 -0.93
N ILE A 140 -19.22 2.92 -0.14
CA ILE A 140 -17.98 2.61 0.61
C ILE A 140 -16.81 2.40 -0.35
N ALA A 141 -17.02 1.66 -1.46
CA ALA A 141 -15.96 1.41 -2.45
C ALA A 141 -15.42 2.71 -3.07
N HIS A 142 -16.28 3.70 -3.31
CA HIS A 142 -15.90 5.00 -3.86
C HIS A 142 -15.29 5.96 -2.83
N ARG A 143 -15.54 5.71 -1.53
CA ARG A 143 -15.01 6.49 -0.40
C ARG A 143 -14.35 5.59 0.66
N PRO A 144 -13.33 4.79 0.27
CA PRO A 144 -12.74 3.78 1.14
C PRO A 144 -12.00 4.35 2.35
N ILE A 145 -11.71 5.65 2.35
CA ILE A 145 -11.13 6.36 3.51
C ILE A 145 -12.02 6.28 4.75
N ILE A 146 -13.34 6.07 4.59
CA ILE A 146 -14.25 5.86 5.73
C ILE A 146 -13.83 4.64 6.58
N LEU A 147 -13.22 3.64 5.94
CA LEU A 147 -12.67 2.46 6.59
C LEU A 147 -11.34 2.74 7.29
N GLY A 148 -10.81 3.96 7.23
CA GLY A 148 -9.62 4.39 7.94
C GLY A 148 -9.91 4.99 9.32
N TYR A 149 -11.14 5.44 9.58
CA TYR A 149 -11.51 6.06 10.84
C TYR A 149 -11.57 5.03 11.98
N SER A 150 -11.16 5.44 13.18
CA SER A 150 -11.43 4.67 14.39
C SER A 150 -12.94 4.61 14.60
N MET A 151 -13.44 3.47 15.05
CA MET A 151 -14.85 3.33 15.45
C MET A 151 -15.04 3.58 16.95
N GLU A 152 -14.08 4.25 17.59
CA GLU A 152 -14.21 4.72 18.96
C GLU A 152 -15.17 5.91 19.00
N GLY A 153 -16.33 5.67 19.62
CA GLY A 153 -17.22 6.66 20.20
C GLY A 153 -17.40 6.34 21.68
#